data_AF-A0A2Z6Q6D9-F1
#
_entry.id   AF-A0A2Z6Q6D9-F1
#
_cell.length_a   1.000
_cell.length_b   1.000
_cell.length_c   1.000
_cell.angle_alpha   90.00
_cell.angle_beta   90.00
_cell.angle_gamma   90.00
#
_symmetry.space_group_name_H-M   'P 1'
#
loop_
_entity.id
_entity.type
_entity.pdbx_description
1 polymer ?
#
loop_
_entity_poly.entity_id
_entity_poly.type
_entity_poly.pdbx_seq_one_letter_code
_entity_poly.pdbx_strand_id
1 'polypeptide(L)'
;MHLDQFYPIFFNQPQIASKRIHRLFNFLLSNGYVDFTPVNFSSTSLGTFHRADIISRIDYVWSCPLLKRFLLTSVIFDVRDLSLSDHNPVITYYDSSFLSSSLKPARARQLQRRSRRIFSFDSVTPSQWEDFSAHVDNLCNISPVVFTSWHVNRMCEYLHTNIIAGANAILPARTVGNDHTQNP
;
A
#
# COMPACT_ATOMS: atom_id res chain seq x y z
N MET A 1 -10.10 -20.15 -0.76
CA MET A 1 -9.97 -18.97 0.12
C MET A 1 -11.16 -18.05 -0.12
N HIS A 2 -12.03 -17.87 0.87
CA HIS A 2 -13.20 -16.97 0.82
C HIS A 2 -12.79 -15.58 1.32
N LEU A 3 -12.17 -14.78 0.45
CA LEU A 3 -11.80 -13.37 0.74
C LEU A 3 -13.05 -12.52 1.09
N ASP A 4 -14.19 -12.97 0.58
CA ASP A 4 -15.54 -12.43 0.75
C ASP A 4 -16.00 -12.36 2.22
N GLN A 5 -15.48 -13.23 3.10
CA GLN A 5 -15.77 -13.18 4.54
C GLN A 5 -14.90 -12.19 5.32
N PHE A 6 -13.72 -11.84 4.80
CA PHE A 6 -12.77 -10.95 5.48
C PHE A 6 -12.95 -9.48 5.10
N TYR A 7 -13.60 -9.23 3.96
CA TYR A 7 -13.89 -7.89 3.47
C TYR A 7 -15.38 -7.75 3.14
N PRO A 8 -16.26 -7.62 4.14
CA PRO A 8 -17.59 -7.10 3.88
C PRO A 8 -17.42 -5.67 3.37
N ILE A 9 -18.31 -5.28 2.45
CA ILE A 9 -18.37 -4.05 1.65
C ILE A 9 -18.32 -2.79 2.53
N PHE A 10 -17.16 -2.46 3.08
CA PHE A 10 -16.99 -1.40 4.08
C PHE A 10 -16.04 -0.29 3.64
N PHE A 11 -15.71 -0.20 2.35
CA PHE A 11 -14.69 0.72 1.86
C PHE A 11 -15.20 1.84 0.94
N ASN A 12 -16.53 2.00 0.83
CA ASN A 12 -17.15 3.21 0.25
C ASN A 12 -17.32 4.36 1.27
N GLN A 13 -16.89 4.16 2.53
CA GLN A 13 -16.87 5.21 3.55
C GLN A 13 -15.53 5.16 4.31
N PRO A 14 -14.68 6.19 4.19
CA PRO A 14 -13.45 6.33 5.00
C PRO A 14 -13.73 6.19 6.51
N GLN A 15 -14.93 6.58 6.94
CA GLN A 15 -15.42 6.51 8.31
C GLN A 15 -15.62 5.06 8.81
N ILE A 16 -15.92 4.09 7.93
CA ILE A 16 -16.12 2.68 8.33
C ILE A 16 -14.82 1.87 8.29
N ALA A 17 -13.87 2.23 7.42
CA ALA A 17 -12.49 1.76 7.55
C ALA A 17 -11.88 2.13 8.92
N SER A 18 -12.42 3.17 9.60
CA SER A 18 -12.09 3.49 10.98
C SER A 18 -12.75 2.59 12.05
N LYS A 19 -13.62 1.63 11.70
CA LYS A 19 -14.26 0.74 12.70
C LYS A 19 -13.46 -0.53 12.99
N ARG A 20 -12.61 -0.98 12.06
CA ARG A 20 -11.41 -1.77 12.36
C ARG A 20 -10.21 -0.87 12.05
N ILE A 21 -9.86 -0.06 13.05
CA ILE A 21 -8.82 0.97 12.98
C ILE A 21 -7.49 0.32 12.63
N HIS A 22 -7.15 0.20 11.34
CA HIS A 22 -5.77 0.01 10.95
C HIS A 22 -5.03 1.28 11.36
N ARG A 23 -4.28 1.25 12.49
CA ARG A 23 -3.69 2.48 13.02
C ARG A 23 -2.69 3.08 12.05
N LEU A 24 -2.13 2.31 11.11
CA LEU A 24 -1.37 2.87 9.99
C LEU A 24 -2.19 3.87 9.15
N PHE A 25 -3.42 3.54 8.75
CA PHE A 25 -4.25 4.49 7.98
C PHE A 25 -4.64 5.70 8.83
N ASN A 26 -4.96 5.50 10.10
CA ASN A 26 -5.19 6.62 11.01
C ASN A 26 -3.92 7.46 11.21
N PHE A 27 -2.76 6.84 11.32
CA PHE A 27 -1.48 7.51 11.41
C PHE A 27 -1.24 8.36 10.17
N LEU A 28 -1.45 7.80 8.97
CA LEU A 28 -1.34 8.56 7.72
C LEU A 28 -2.29 9.77 7.72
N LEU A 29 -3.58 9.57 8.03
CA LEU A 29 -4.57 10.65 8.10
C LEU A 29 -4.21 11.72 9.13
N SER A 30 -3.85 11.33 10.35
CA SER A 30 -3.44 12.24 11.43
C SER A 30 -2.16 13.02 11.12
N ASN A 31 -1.35 12.52 10.16
CA ASN A 31 -0.15 13.17 9.67
C ASN A 31 -0.35 13.90 8.33
N GLY A 32 -1.61 14.14 7.95
CA GLY A 32 -1.97 14.93 6.77
C GLY A 32 -1.80 14.21 5.43
N TYR A 33 -1.53 12.90 5.43
CA TYR A 33 -1.57 12.13 4.19
C TYR A 33 -3.01 12.04 3.70
N VAL A 34 -3.14 11.97 2.38
CA VAL A 34 -4.43 11.92 1.69
C VAL A 34 -4.48 10.66 0.83
N ASP A 35 -5.60 9.95 0.91
CA ASP A 35 -5.96 8.87 -0.01
C ASP A 35 -6.44 9.48 -1.34
N PHE A 36 -5.68 9.24 -2.40
CA PHE A 36 -5.96 9.70 -3.76
C PHE A 36 -6.50 8.60 -4.66
N THR A 37 -6.93 7.49 -4.08
CA THR A 37 -7.67 6.45 -4.82
C THR A 37 -9.00 7.04 -5.25
N PRO A 38 -9.31 7.09 -6.55
CA PRO A 38 -10.55 7.68 -7.04
C PRO A 38 -11.76 6.96 -6.44
N VAL A 39 -12.75 7.74 -6.01
CA VAL A 39 -14.04 7.20 -5.59
C VAL A 39 -15.00 7.38 -6.75
N ASN A 40 -15.39 6.28 -7.40
CA ASN A 40 -16.39 6.33 -8.45
C ASN A 40 -17.79 6.29 -7.82
N PHE A 41 -18.50 7.43 -7.85
CA PHE A 41 -19.86 7.55 -7.31
C PHE A 41 -20.96 7.07 -8.27
N SER A 42 -20.60 6.50 -9.44
CA SER A 42 -21.57 5.95 -10.39
C SER A 42 -22.16 4.61 -9.94
N SER A 43 -23.34 4.28 -10.48
CA SER A 43 -24.07 3.03 -10.22
C SER A 43 -23.32 1.77 -10.68
N THR A 44 -22.34 1.91 -11.57
CA THR A 44 -21.42 0.84 -12.00
C THR A 44 -20.09 1.00 -11.26
N SER A 45 -20.11 1.00 -9.92
CA SER A 45 -18.95 1.36 -9.10
C SER A 45 -17.68 0.65 -9.57
N LEU A 46 -16.71 1.41 -10.06
CA LEU A 46 -15.42 0.86 -10.47
C LEU A 46 -14.56 0.68 -9.22
N GLY A 47 -14.43 -0.55 -8.75
CA GLY A 47 -13.51 -0.92 -7.66
C GLY A 47 -12.11 -1.22 -8.16
N THR A 48 -11.20 -1.42 -7.21
CA THR A 48 -9.81 -1.84 -7.51
C THR A 48 -9.68 -3.35 -7.53
N PHE A 49 -10.65 -4.08 -7.00
CA PHE A 49 -10.69 -5.54 -6.99
C PHE A 49 -12.09 -6.05 -7.32
N HIS A 50 -12.13 -7.13 -8.08
CA HIS A 50 -13.35 -7.80 -8.51
C HIS A 50 -13.23 -9.30 -8.29
N ARG A 51 -14.27 -9.89 -7.68
CA ARG A 51 -14.38 -11.34 -7.58
C ARG A 51 -15.84 -11.75 -7.65
N ALA A 52 -16.19 -12.50 -8.68
CA ALA A 52 -17.58 -12.79 -9.02
C ALA A 52 -18.38 -11.47 -9.02
N ASP A 53 -19.45 -11.38 -8.24
CA ASP A 53 -20.33 -10.21 -8.18
C ASP A 53 -19.90 -9.18 -7.11
N ILE A 54 -18.74 -9.38 -6.48
CA ILE A 54 -18.22 -8.51 -5.41
C ILE A 54 -17.17 -7.57 -5.99
N ILE A 55 -17.43 -6.27 -5.81
CA ILE A 55 -16.52 -5.18 -6.14
C ILE A 55 -16.03 -4.56 -4.83
N SER A 56 -14.72 -4.45 -4.66
CA SER A 56 -14.12 -3.82 -3.48
C SER A 56 -12.98 -2.87 -3.84
N ARG A 57 -12.63 -2.03 -2.87
CA ARG A 57 -11.49 -1.11 -2.92
C ARG A 57 -10.48 -1.56 -1.88
N ILE A 58 -9.44 -2.25 -2.33
CA ILE A 58 -8.38 -2.78 -1.47
C ILE A 58 -6.99 -2.29 -1.86
N ASP A 59 -6.88 -1.61 -3.00
CA ASP A 59 -5.66 -0.95 -3.47
C ASP A 59 -5.76 0.56 -3.21
N TYR A 60 -4.73 1.14 -2.61
CA TYR A 60 -4.74 2.53 -2.16
C TYR A 60 -3.52 3.31 -2.63
N VAL A 61 -3.73 4.57 -3.01
CA VAL A 61 -2.66 5.53 -3.24
C VAL A 61 -2.69 6.60 -2.15
N TRP A 62 -1.84 6.44 -1.14
CA TRP A 62 -1.64 7.45 -0.09
C TRP A 62 -0.48 8.38 -0.47
N SER A 63 -0.70 9.68 -0.32
CA SER A 63 0.33 10.67 -0.64
C SER A 63 0.44 11.72 0.45
N CYS A 64 1.67 12.17 0.71
CA CYS A 64 1.96 13.14 1.75
C CYS A 64 1.46 14.55 1.36
N PRO A 65 1.29 15.46 2.34
CA PRO A 65 0.83 16.83 2.07
C PRO A 65 1.64 17.59 1.00
N LEU A 66 2.95 17.31 0.90
CA LEU A 66 3.83 17.95 -0.07
C LEU A 66 3.50 17.51 -1.50
N LEU A 67 3.37 16.20 -1.71
CA LEU A 67 3.11 15.61 -3.02
C LEU A 67 1.72 15.95 -3.55
N LYS A 68 0.74 16.14 -2.66
CA LYS A 68 -0.60 16.62 -3.02
C LYS A 68 -0.59 17.84 -3.93
N ARG A 69 0.37 18.77 -3.75
CA ARG A 69 0.45 20.02 -4.55
C ARG A 69 0.80 19.78 -6.01
N PHE A 70 1.40 18.63 -6.30
CA PHE A 70 1.81 18.24 -7.65
C PHE A 70 0.86 17.22 -8.27
N LEU A 71 -0.21 16.80 -7.57
CA LEU A 71 -1.15 15.84 -8.11
C LEU A 71 -1.97 16.47 -9.24
N LEU A 72 -1.95 15.83 -10.42
CA LEU A 72 -2.75 16.23 -11.58
C LEU A 72 -4.09 15.51 -11.59
N THR A 73 -4.08 14.17 -11.50
CA THR A 73 -5.28 13.35 -11.47
C THR A 73 -4.98 11.93 -10.99
N SER A 74 -6.01 11.17 -10.66
CA SER A 74 -5.93 9.75 -10.33
C SER A 74 -7.12 9.03 -10.99
N VAL A 75 -6.88 7.86 -11.55
CA VAL A 75 -7.90 7.07 -12.28
C VAL A 75 -7.78 5.59 -11.92
N ILE A 76 -8.91 4.89 -11.87
CA ILE A 76 -8.94 3.43 -11.86
C ILE A 76 -9.09 2.99 -13.31
N PHE A 77 -8.14 2.20 -13.79
CA PHE A 77 -8.17 1.67 -15.14
C PHE A 77 -8.95 0.35 -15.16
N ASP A 78 -10.03 0.31 -15.94
CA ASP A 78 -10.89 -0.86 -16.02
C ASP A 78 -10.27 -1.94 -16.91
N VAL A 79 -9.85 -3.05 -16.30
CA VAL A 79 -9.26 -4.20 -17.03
C VAL A 79 -10.19 -5.40 -17.08
N ARG A 80 -11.47 -5.25 -16.68
CA ARG A 80 -12.44 -6.35 -16.63
C ARG A 80 -12.55 -7.09 -17.97
N ASP A 81 -12.50 -6.35 -19.07
CA ASP A 81 -12.61 -6.91 -20.42
C ASP A 81 -11.30 -7.54 -20.94
N LEU A 82 -10.19 -7.38 -20.21
CA LEU A 82 -8.87 -7.83 -20.64
C LEU A 82 -8.45 -9.16 -20.01
N SER A 83 -9.19 -9.68 -19.02
CA SER A 83 -8.89 -10.94 -18.29
C SER A 83 -7.47 -11.03 -17.71
N LEU A 84 -6.81 -9.90 -17.48
CA LEU A 84 -5.41 -9.84 -17.07
C LEU A 84 -5.22 -10.08 -15.56
N SER A 85 -6.16 -9.61 -14.75
CA SER A 85 -6.13 -9.70 -13.30
C SER A 85 -7.54 -9.44 -12.74
N ASP A 86 -7.78 -9.95 -11.55
CA ASP A 86 -8.87 -9.58 -10.65
C ASP A 86 -8.73 -8.18 -10.04
N HIS A 87 -7.57 -7.52 -10.23
CA HIS A 87 -7.33 -6.14 -9.82
C HIS A 87 -7.36 -5.15 -11.00
N ASN A 88 -8.06 -4.04 -10.80
CA ASN A 88 -7.98 -2.85 -11.63
C ASN A 88 -6.81 -1.95 -11.18
N PRO A 89 -5.88 -1.59 -12.07
CA PRO A 89 -4.80 -0.67 -11.73
C PRO A 89 -5.33 0.69 -11.27
N VAL A 90 -4.74 1.22 -10.19
CA VAL A 90 -4.91 2.62 -9.78
C VAL A 90 -3.70 3.41 -10.30
N ILE A 91 -3.96 4.40 -11.15
CA ILE A 91 -2.93 5.22 -11.79
C ILE A 91 -3.06 6.65 -11.29
N THR A 92 -1.97 7.20 -10.76
CA THR A 92 -1.93 8.56 -10.23
C THR A 92 -0.86 9.37 -10.96
N TYR A 93 -1.26 10.52 -11.51
CA TYR A 93 -0.41 11.39 -12.31
C TYR A 93 0.03 12.59 -11.47
N TYR A 94 1.33 12.85 -11.47
CA TYR A 94 1.94 14.01 -10.80
C TYR A 94 2.65 14.90 -11.81
N ASP A 95 2.68 16.20 -11.53
CA ASP A 95 3.47 17.19 -12.24
C ASP A 95 4.96 16.91 -12.04
N SER A 96 5.71 16.87 -13.15
CA SER A 96 7.14 16.54 -13.16
C SER A 96 8.02 17.57 -12.45
N SER A 97 7.55 18.81 -12.22
CA SER A 97 8.27 19.82 -11.45
C SER A 97 8.65 19.32 -10.06
N PHE A 98 7.85 18.43 -9.47
CA PHE A 98 8.19 17.73 -8.22
C PHE A 98 9.55 17.03 -8.27
N LEU A 99 9.90 16.39 -9.39
CA LEU A 99 11.13 15.61 -9.54
C LEU A 99 12.38 16.48 -9.40
N SER A 100 12.29 17.75 -9.81
CA SER A 100 13.39 18.72 -9.65
C SER A 100 13.59 19.16 -8.19
N SER A 101 12.52 19.13 -7.39
CA SER A 101 12.53 19.60 -5.98
C SER A 101 13.03 18.56 -4.97
N SER A 102 13.05 17.28 -5.34
CA SER A 102 13.30 16.16 -4.42
C SER A 102 14.15 15.07 -5.07
N LEU A 103 15.32 15.45 -5.59
CA LEU A 103 16.31 14.51 -6.11
C LEU A 103 16.96 13.73 -4.96
N LYS A 104 16.34 12.63 -4.54
CA LYS A 104 17.10 11.55 -3.91
C LYS A 104 17.81 10.80 -5.04
N PRO A 105 19.13 10.57 -4.98
CA PRO A 105 19.75 9.57 -5.83
C PRO A 105 19.03 8.24 -5.56
N ALA A 106 18.28 7.74 -6.53
CA ALA A 106 17.70 6.41 -6.45
C ALA A 106 18.88 5.43 -6.38
N ARG A 107 19.23 5.00 -5.16
CA ARG A 107 20.34 4.07 -4.98
C ARG A 107 19.83 2.69 -5.42
N ALA A 108 20.27 2.23 -6.59
CA ALA A 108 20.01 0.87 -7.07
C ALA A 108 20.65 -0.16 -6.12
N ARG A 109 19.97 -0.46 -5.00
CA ARG A 109 20.39 -1.47 -4.00
C ARG A 109 20.13 -2.90 -4.47
N GLN A 110 19.64 -3.09 -5.69
CA GLN A 110 19.20 -4.38 -6.20
C GLN A 110 20.35 -5.21 -6.79
N LEU A 111 21.40 -4.54 -7.33
CA LEU A 111 22.46 -5.20 -8.11
C LEU A 111 23.38 -6.15 -7.30
N GLN A 112 23.36 -6.10 -5.96
CA GLN A 112 24.19 -6.99 -5.11
C GLN A 112 23.38 -8.03 -4.33
N ARG A 113 22.05 -8.06 -4.47
CA ARG A 113 21.22 -9.03 -3.74
C ARG A 113 21.23 -10.37 -4.46
N ARG A 114 21.88 -11.38 -3.85
CA ARG A 114 21.88 -12.78 -4.33
C ARG A 114 20.61 -13.54 -3.96
N SER A 115 19.75 -12.96 -3.13
CA SER A 115 18.47 -13.55 -2.74
C SER A 115 17.44 -12.48 -2.47
N ARG A 116 16.16 -12.87 -2.52
CA ARG A 116 15.01 -12.05 -2.15
C ARG A 116 14.12 -12.82 -1.18
N ARG A 117 13.49 -12.08 -0.26
CA ARG A 117 12.47 -12.62 0.63
C ARG A 117 11.10 -12.41 -0.01
N ILE A 118 10.30 -13.46 -0.09
CA ILE A 118 8.94 -13.45 -0.64
C ILE A 118 7.98 -13.79 0.49
N PHE A 119 7.05 -12.89 0.78
CA PHE A 119 5.98 -13.11 1.74
C PHE A 119 4.88 -13.97 1.11
N SER A 120 4.42 -14.97 1.83
CA SER A 120 3.39 -15.91 1.37
C SER A 120 2.03 -15.47 1.89
N PHE A 121 1.44 -14.45 1.26
CA PHE A 121 0.17 -13.85 1.71
C PHE A 121 -0.98 -14.87 1.78
N ASP A 122 -0.99 -15.86 0.89
CA ASP A 122 -2.01 -16.92 0.87
C ASP A 122 -1.98 -17.85 2.09
N SER A 123 -0.88 -17.84 2.84
CA SER A 123 -0.72 -18.66 4.05
C SER A 123 -0.90 -17.88 5.35
N VAL A 124 -1.19 -16.57 5.25
CA VAL A 124 -1.32 -15.71 6.43
C VAL A 124 -2.67 -15.96 7.09
N THR A 125 -2.64 -16.29 8.38
CA THR A 125 -3.87 -16.44 9.18
C THR A 125 -4.43 -15.08 9.59
N PRO A 126 -5.73 -14.98 9.93
CA PRO A 126 -6.30 -13.74 10.46
C PRO A 126 -5.56 -13.22 11.71
N SER A 127 -5.10 -14.11 12.61
CA SER A 127 -4.33 -13.70 13.79
C SER A 127 -2.98 -13.10 13.42
N GLN A 128 -2.29 -13.64 12.41
CA GLN A 128 -1.03 -13.08 11.92
C GLN A 128 -1.22 -11.69 11.28
N TRP A 129 -2.36 -11.44 10.64
CA TRP A 129 -2.68 -10.10 10.14
C TRP A 129 -2.87 -9.09 11.27
N GLU A 130 -3.57 -9.47 12.34
CA GLU A 130 -3.75 -8.63 13.53
C GLU A 130 -2.41 -8.41 14.25
N ASP A 131 -1.60 -9.46 14.43
CA ASP A 131 -0.27 -9.37 15.04
C ASP A 131 0.67 -8.47 14.21
N PHE A 132 0.62 -8.58 12.88
CA PHE A 132 1.39 -7.73 11.97
C PHE A 132 0.98 -6.26 12.13
N SER A 133 -0.32 -5.98 12.13
CA SER A 133 -0.84 -4.63 12.32
C SER A 133 -0.37 -4.06 13.67
N ALA A 134 -0.59 -4.80 14.76
CA ALA A 134 -0.19 -4.38 16.10
C ALA A 134 1.33 -4.14 16.20
N HIS A 135 2.13 -4.97 15.54
CA HIS A 135 3.59 -4.81 15.51
C HIS A 135 4.01 -3.55 14.77
N VAL A 136 3.49 -3.31 13.56
CA VAL A 136 3.78 -2.08 12.80
C VAL A 136 3.33 -0.84 13.57
N ASP A 137 2.18 -0.90 14.22
CA ASP A 137 1.65 0.22 15.01
C ASP A 137 2.56 0.57 16.19
N ASN A 138 3.16 -0.42 16.85
CA ASN A 138 4.12 -0.21 17.92
C ASN A 138 5.46 0.38 17.42
N LEU A 139 5.87 0.03 16.20
CA LEU A 139 7.07 0.61 15.56
C LEU A 139 6.84 2.06 15.12
N CYS A 140 5.61 2.39 14.72
CA CYS A 140 5.20 3.72 14.26
C CYS A 140 4.84 4.68 15.42
N ASN A 141 5.74 4.84 16.39
CA ASN A 141 5.50 5.59 17.64
C ASN A 141 5.90 7.08 17.60
N ILE A 142 6.31 7.59 16.45
CA ILE A 142 6.78 8.98 16.33
C ILE A 142 5.61 9.97 16.49
N SER A 143 5.83 11.08 17.22
CA SER A 143 4.83 12.15 17.34
C SER A 143 4.53 12.77 15.98
N PRO A 144 3.25 13.07 15.66
CA PRO A 144 2.88 13.67 14.39
C PRO A 144 3.60 14.99 14.07
N VAL A 145 3.85 15.82 15.09
CA VAL A 145 4.57 17.10 14.92
C VAL A 145 6.00 16.85 14.45
N VAL A 146 6.68 15.85 15.03
CA VAL A 146 8.05 15.51 14.63
C VAL A 146 8.04 14.87 13.25
N PHE A 147 7.10 13.97 12.96
CA PHE A 147 7.04 13.28 11.68
C PHE A 147 6.79 14.23 10.50
N THR A 148 5.83 15.15 10.65
CA THR A 148 5.50 16.15 9.63
C THR A 148 6.60 17.20 9.42
N SER A 149 7.51 17.37 10.39
CA SER A 149 8.69 18.25 10.25
C SER A 149 9.81 17.65 9.38
N TRP A 150 9.75 16.34 9.09
CA TRP A 150 10.79 15.67 8.34
C TRP A 150 10.70 15.96 6.84
N HIS A 151 11.86 15.92 6.18
CA HIS A 151 11.92 15.86 4.72
C HIS A 151 11.18 14.59 4.22
N VAL A 152 10.42 14.68 3.12
CA VAL A 152 9.58 13.58 2.56
C VAL A 152 10.34 12.26 2.44
N ASN A 153 11.56 12.31 1.94
CA ASN A 153 12.48 11.19 1.86
C ASN A 153 12.72 10.42 3.17
N ARG A 154 12.77 11.12 4.31
CA ARG A 154 12.93 10.52 5.64
C ARG A 154 11.61 9.95 6.13
N MET A 155 10.49 10.62 5.84
CA MET A 155 9.15 10.08 6.14
C MET A 155 8.92 8.75 5.40
N CYS A 156 9.25 8.69 4.10
CA CYS A 156 9.15 7.48 3.29
C CYS A 156 10.05 6.36 3.80
N GLU A 157 11.31 6.66 4.17
CA GLU A 157 12.22 5.67 4.73
C GLU A 157 11.74 5.12 6.08
N TYR A 158 11.21 5.99 6.94
CA TYR A 158 10.63 5.58 8.23
C TYR A 158 9.47 4.60 8.04
N LEU A 159 8.47 4.99 7.23
CA LEU A 159 7.30 4.14 6.95
C LEU A 159 7.72 2.82 6.31
N HIS A 160 8.55 2.86 5.26
CA HIS A 160 9.03 1.65 4.59
C HIS A 160 9.76 0.72 5.55
N THR A 161 10.69 1.26 6.35
CA THR A 161 11.48 0.45 7.29
C THR A 161 10.60 -0.25 8.31
N ASN A 162 9.64 0.47 8.91
CA ASN A 162 8.77 -0.09 9.95
C ASN A 162 7.80 -1.14 9.39
N ILE A 163 7.21 -0.90 8.21
CA ILE A 163 6.33 -1.87 7.56
C ILE A 163 7.10 -3.15 7.22
N ILE A 164 8.29 -3.03 6.63
CA ILE A 164 9.13 -4.18 6.29
C ILE A 164 9.62 -4.91 7.55
N ALA A 165 9.95 -4.19 8.62
CA ALA A 165 10.33 -4.79 9.89
C ALA A 165 9.19 -5.63 10.48
N GLY A 166 7.96 -5.09 10.53
CA GLY A 166 6.79 -5.83 10.98
C GLY A 166 6.48 -7.05 10.09
N ALA A 167 6.59 -6.89 8.77
CA ALA A 167 6.37 -7.99 7.84
C ALA A 167 7.39 -9.12 8.06
N ASN A 168 8.66 -8.78 8.26
CA ASN A 168 9.71 -9.76 8.54
C ASN A 168 9.51 -10.49 9.86
N ALA A 169 8.98 -9.81 10.88
CA ALA A 169 8.76 -10.38 12.21
C ALA A 169 7.57 -11.34 12.25
N ILE A 170 6.48 -11.02 11.56
CA ILE A 170 5.19 -11.72 11.73
C ILE A 170 4.81 -12.57 10.52
N LEU A 171 5.04 -12.08 9.30
CA LEU A 171 4.47 -12.71 8.11
C LEU A 171 5.29 -13.92 7.66
N PRO A 172 4.63 -15.03 7.28
CA PRO A 172 5.29 -16.18 6.67
C PRO A 172 5.99 -15.75 5.39
N ALA A 173 7.25 -16.16 5.25
CA ALA A 173 8.05 -15.83 4.10
C ALA A 173 9.07 -16.91 3.80
N ARG A 174 9.49 -16.96 2.53
CA ARG A 174 10.59 -17.79 2.06
C ARG A 174 11.69 -16.93 1.45
N THR A 175 12.93 -17.36 1.60
CA THR A 175 14.07 -16.76 0.90
C THR A 175 14.31 -17.53 -0.39
N VAL A 176 14.36 -16.81 -1.51
CA VAL A 176 14.60 -17.37 -2.84
C VAL A 176 15.89 -16.77 -3.38
N GLY A 177 16.81 -17.62 -3.83
CA GLY A 177 18.02 -17.19 -4.53
C GLY A 177 17.68 -16.52 -5.86
N ASN A 178 18.48 -15.54 -6.28
CA ASN A 178 18.36 -14.92 -7.60
C ASN A 178 19.13 -15.68 -8.68
N ASP A 179 19.72 -16.83 -8.33
CA ASP A 179 20.46 -17.68 -9.24
C ASP A 179 19.46 -18.48 -10.10
N HIS A 180 19.24 -18.03 -11.34
CA HIS A 180 18.59 -18.84 -12.36
C HIS A 180 19.59 -19.89 -12.86
N THR A 181 19.55 -21.11 -12.32
CA THR A 181 20.05 -22.27 -13.06
C THR A 181 18.98 -22.65 -14.08
N GLN A 182 19.22 -22.38 -15.36
CA GLN A 182 18.53 -23.11 -16.42
C GLN A 182 18.90 -24.57 -16.22
N ASN A 183 17.91 -25.41 -15.90
CA ASN A 183 18.15 -26.86 -15.84
C ASN A 183 18.53 -27.35 -17.25
N PRO A 184 19.54 -28.22 -17.37
CA PRO A 184 19.96 -28.80 -18.65
C PRO A 184 18.90 -29.69 -19.28
#